data_AF-A0A2E9D1U9-F1
#
_entry.id   AF-A0A2E9D1U9-F1
#
_cell.length_a   1.000
_cell.length_b   1.000
_cell.length_c   1.000
_cell.angle_alpha   90.00
_cell.angle_beta   90.00
_cell.angle_gamma   90.00
#
_symmetry.space_group_name_H-M   'P 1'
#
loop_
_entity.id
_entity.type
_entity.pdbx_description
1 polymer ?
#
loop_
_entity_poly.entity_id
_entity_poly.type
_entity_poly.pdbx_seq_one_letter_code
_entity_poly.pdbx_strand_id
1 'polypeptide(L)'
;MVASEDEMLEHGIILDWAHERTDESWFCFMDSDILTTGPCNEAIAKHLEQCDVFSSGRPLWHAPEDIILPDGFKRLQGSYFATADGKELGGAYFAIYSNALLTRIKQATGVGFRFYRWDEVPEELRETLDNAGLKKMDYDTGKLLMSLMHAKGARFRSEDLPQLRHLGGFSAEAGIGRWVHYRGFFDRLATRLLGGALAIPLFYLADTWYALTDPLPGISKDQNRQLSLAERRVFQCRRRKRINTSRYFNMLLRHWGTGQREPREPALGYPPADQRIVEVVPILRQLWSKTDCSWGRSRHDERSDGNR
;
A
#
# COMPACT_ATOMS: atom_id res chain seq x y z
N MET A 1 -7.07 13.45 -22.90
CA MET A 1 -6.04 12.39 -22.98
C MET A 1 -6.78 11.10 -23.31
N VAL A 2 -6.58 10.55 -24.51
CA VAL A 2 -7.13 9.24 -24.88
C VAL A 2 -6.01 8.25 -24.61
N ALA A 3 -6.07 7.53 -23.49
CA ALA A 3 -5.13 6.44 -23.23
C ALA A 3 -5.40 5.33 -24.25
N SER A 4 -4.37 4.88 -24.96
CA SER A 4 -4.47 3.62 -25.71
C SER A 4 -4.52 2.46 -24.69
N GLU A 5 -5.15 1.35 -25.07
CA GLU A 5 -5.31 0.18 -24.19
C GLU A 5 -3.98 -0.47 -23.71
N ASP A 6 -2.84 -0.06 -24.28
CA ASP A 6 -1.52 -0.63 -24.02
C ASP A 6 -0.62 0.17 -23.04
N GLU A 7 -1.02 1.38 -22.61
CA GLU A 7 -0.19 2.19 -21.70
C GLU A 7 -0.70 2.14 -20.25
N MET A 8 0.06 1.48 -19.36
CA MET A 8 -0.20 1.54 -17.93
C MET A 8 0.08 2.95 -17.41
N LEU A 9 -0.98 3.72 -17.17
CA LEU A 9 -0.87 5.04 -16.55
C LEU A 9 -0.45 4.94 -15.08
N GLU A 10 0.30 5.94 -14.60
CA GLU A 10 0.65 6.05 -13.19
C GLU A 10 -0.61 6.18 -12.33
N HIS A 11 -0.60 5.51 -11.18
CA HIS A 11 -1.76 5.46 -10.27
C HIS A 11 -2.29 6.86 -9.91
N GLY A 12 -1.41 7.81 -9.61
CA GLY A 12 -1.82 9.19 -9.28
C GLY A 12 -2.50 9.93 -10.45
N ILE A 13 -2.09 9.66 -11.70
CA ILE A 13 -2.71 10.25 -12.89
C ILE A 13 -4.15 9.74 -13.04
N ILE A 14 -4.38 8.45 -12.80
CA ILE A 14 -5.73 7.86 -12.81
C ILE A 14 -6.61 8.48 -11.72
N LEU A 15 -6.07 8.72 -10.52
CA LEU A 15 -6.80 9.37 -9.44
C LEU A 15 -7.15 10.83 -9.78
N ASP A 16 -6.22 11.57 -10.38
CA ASP A 16 -6.50 12.93 -10.86
C ASP A 16 -7.60 12.95 -11.92
N TRP A 17 -7.53 12.03 -12.89
CA TRP A 17 -8.55 11.85 -13.94
C TRP A 17 -9.93 11.46 -13.38
N ALA A 18 -9.98 10.60 -12.36
CA ALA A 18 -11.22 10.19 -11.70
C ALA A 18 -11.83 11.33 -10.89
N HIS A 19 -11.01 12.10 -10.18
CA HIS A 19 -11.44 13.28 -9.43
C HIS A 19 -12.07 14.34 -10.34
N GLU A 20 -11.50 14.58 -11.53
CA GLU A 20 -12.06 15.52 -12.51
C GLU A 20 -13.46 15.13 -13.03
N ARG A 21 -13.89 13.89 -12.80
CA ARG A 21 -15.17 13.33 -13.28
C ARG A 21 -16.18 13.09 -12.18
N THR A 22 -15.88 13.51 -10.95
CA THR A 22 -16.83 13.45 -9.86
C THR A 22 -17.32 14.85 -9.49
N ASP A 23 -18.63 14.98 -9.34
CA ASP A 23 -19.32 16.13 -8.78
C ASP A 23 -19.88 15.83 -7.37
N GLU A 24 -19.55 14.66 -6.82
CA GLU A 24 -19.97 14.23 -5.50
C GLU A 24 -19.34 15.10 -4.39
N SER A 25 -20.00 15.14 -3.23
CA SER A 25 -19.48 15.89 -2.07
C SER A 25 -18.17 15.34 -1.52
N TRP A 26 -17.90 14.05 -1.79
CA TRP A 26 -16.73 13.33 -1.32
C TRP A 26 -16.04 12.61 -2.49
N PHE A 27 -14.73 12.77 -2.61
CA PHE A 27 -13.92 11.94 -3.51
C PHE A 27 -13.28 10.82 -2.71
N CYS A 28 -13.35 9.59 -3.22
CA CYS A 28 -12.88 8.39 -2.55
C CYS A 28 -12.06 7.53 -3.50
N PHE A 29 -10.95 6.96 -3.00
CA PHE A 29 -10.26 5.87 -3.67
C PHE A 29 -9.84 4.79 -2.68
N MET A 30 -9.64 3.59 -3.20
CA MET A 30 -9.25 2.42 -2.44
C MET A 30 -8.32 1.53 -3.27
N ASP A 31 -7.27 0.99 -2.66
CA ASP A 31 -6.43 -0.04 -3.25
C ASP A 31 -7.27 -1.26 -3.64
N SER A 32 -6.97 -1.86 -4.79
CA SER A 32 -7.76 -2.96 -5.36
C SER A 32 -7.66 -4.28 -4.59
N ASP A 33 -6.70 -4.40 -3.67
CA ASP A 33 -6.57 -5.51 -2.74
C ASP A 33 -7.10 -5.23 -1.33
N ILE A 34 -7.99 -4.23 -1.21
CA ILE A 34 -8.84 -4.03 -0.05
C ILE A 34 -10.22 -4.63 -0.32
N LEU A 35 -10.66 -5.48 0.61
CA LEU A 35 -11.93 -6.18 0.51
C LEU A 35 -12.87 -5.76 1.63
N THR A 36 -14.13 -5.57 1.29
CA THR A 36 -15.19 -5.29 2.25
C THR A 36 -15.84 -6.60 2.70
N THR A 37 -15.69 -6.94 3.97
CA THR A 37 -16.22 -8.19 4.58
C THR A 37 -17.56 -7.98 5.28
N GLY A 38 -18.13 -6.78 5.21
CA GLY A 38 -19.41 -6.41 5.81
C GLY A 38 -19.68 -4.91 5.63
N PRO A 39 -20.89 -4.43 5.98
CA PRO A 39 -21.23 -3.02 5.83
C PRO A 39 -20.37 -2.13 6.76
N CYS A 40 -19.83 -1.03 6.21
CA CYS A 40 -19.04 -0.05 6.95
C CYS A 40 -19.44 1.42 6.70
N ASN A 41 -20.45 1.65 5.85
CA ASN A 41 -20.85 2.99 5.41
C ASN A 41 -21.28 3.89 6.58
N GLU A 42 -22.05 3.37 7.53
CA GLU A 42 -22.49 4.15 8.70
C GLU A 42 -21.33 4.57 9.60
N ALA A 43 -20.34 3.68 9.79
CA ALA A 43 -19.14 3.99 10.56
C ALA A 43 -18.33 5.08 9.86
N ILE A 44 -18.15 4.96 8.54
CA ILE A 44 -17.48 5.97 7.73
C ILE A 44 -18.21 7.31 7.79
N ALA A 45 -19.53 7.33 7.62
CA ALA A 45 -20.33 8.56 7.63
C ALA A 45 -20.15 9.35 8.94
N LYS A 46 -20.16 8.68 10.09
CA LYS A 46 -19.90 9.30 11.40
C LYS A 46 -18.51 9.93 11.49
N HIS A 47 -17.51 9.36 10.83
CA HIS A 47 -16.17 9.95 10.78
C HIS A 47 -16.12 11.17 9.87
N LEU A 48 -16.80 11.12 8.71
CA LEU A 48 -16.83 12.21 7.73
C LEU A 48 -17.49 13.48 8.28
N GLU A 49 -18.40 13.38 9.25
CA GLU A 49 -18.95 14.55 9.96
C GLU A 49 -17.88 15.36 10.73
N GLN A 50 -16.75 14.74 11.06
CA GLN A 50 -15.75 15.28 11.98
C GLN A 50 -14.41 15.60 11.33
N CYS A 51 -14.24 15.28 10.04
CA CYS A 51 -12.97 15.46 9.33
C CYS A 51 -13.19 15.91 7.89
N ASP A 52 -12.13 16.41 7.28
CA ASP A 52 -12.10 16.79 5.87
C ASP A 52 -11.37 15.72 5.04
N VAL A 53 -10.56 14.88 5.70
CA VAL A 53 -9.90 13.70 5.13
C VAL A 53 -10.03 12.54 6.09
N PHE A 54 -10.67 11.46 5.64
CA PHE A 54 -10.74 10.19 6.34
C PHE A 54 -9.83 9.16 5.64
N SER A 55 -9.13 8.33 6.41
CA SER A 55 -8.37 7.21 5.84
C SER A 55 -8.47 5.94 6.68
N SER A 56 -8.37 4.79 6.03
CA SER A 56 -8.40 3.46 6.66
C SER A 56 -7.69 2.43 5.76
N GLY A 57 -8.01 1.15 5.94
CA GLY A 57 -7.51 0.06 5.09
C GLY A 57 -6.04 -0.26 5.33
N ARG A 58 -5.62 -0.41 6.60
CA ARG A 58 -4.24 -0.80 6.91
C ARG A 58 -3.98 -2.23 6.43
N PRO A 59 -2.88 -2.49 5.69
CA PRO A 59 -2.48 -3.84 5.31
C PRO A 59 -2.39 -4.77 6.51
N LEU A 60 -2.81 -6.04 6.35
CA LEU A 60 -2.77 -7.04 7.42
C LEU A 60 -1.36 -7.20 8.04
N TRP A 61 -0.31 -6.92 7.25
CA TRP A 61 1.08 -7.02 7.67
C TRP A 61 1.61 -5.84 8.49
N HIS A 62 0.86 -4.75 8.66
CA HIS A 62 1.28 -3.57 9.43
C HIS A 62 1.60 -3.93 10.88
N ALA A 63 2.79 -3.57 11.35
CA ALA A 63 3.08 -3.44 12.77
C ALA A 63 2.91 -1.97 13.21
N PRO A 64 2.78 -1.67 14.51
CA PRO A 64 2.60 -0.29 14.99
C PRO A 64 3.67 0.70 14.46
N GLU A 65 4.92 0.24 14.34
CA GLU A 65 6.03 1.03 13.79
C GLU A 65 5.93 1.32 12.28
N ASP A 66 5.03 0.64 11.56
CA ASP A 66 4.79 0.87 10.12
C ASP A 66 3.77 2.00 9.86
N ILE A 67 3.08 2.45 10.92
CA ILE A 67 1.94 3.40 10.88
C ILE A 67 2.40 4.83 11.17
N ILE A 68 3.35 5.01 12.09
CA ILE A 68 3.87 6.31 12.50
C ILE A 68 5.20 6.56 11.79
N LEU A 69 5.35 7.70 11.12
CA LEU A 69 6.61 8.12 10.52
C LEU A 69 7.62 8.43 11.63
N PRO A 70 8.73 7.69 11.75
CA PRO A 70 9.72 7.96 12.80
C PRO A 70 10.45 9.30 12.58
N ASP A 71 10.95 9.86 13.68
CA ASP A 71 11.73 11.10 13.63
C ASP A 71 12.96 10.97 12.74
N GLY A 72 13.23 12.05 12.00
CA GLY A 72 14.37 12.13 11.08
C GLY A 72 14.22 11.30 9.79
N PHE A 73 13.16 10.51 9.64
CA PHE A 73 12.90 9.81 8.38
C PHE A 73 12.58 10.82 7.28
N LYS A 74 13.22 10.61 6.14
CA LYS A 74 13.22 11.54 5.01
C LYS A 74 12.15 11.22 3.99
N ARG A 75 11.62 9.99 3.95
CA ARG A 75 10.63 9.58 2.94
C ARG A 75 9.22 9.47 3.53
N LEU A 76 8.23 10.09 2.88
CA LEU A 76 6.82 9.98 3.29
C LEU A 76 6.06 9.00 2.39
N GLN A 77 6.05 7.74 2.81
CA GLN A 77 5.34 6.66 2.12
C GLN A 77 3.86 6.56 2.46
N GLY A 78 3.09 5.92 1.57
CA GLY A 78 1.65 5.65 1.68
C GLY A 78 1.22 5.07 3.03
N SER A 79 2.08 4.28 3.67
CA SER A 79 1.78 3.57 4.93
C SER A 79 1.71 4.43 6.18
N TYR A 80 2.32 5.62 6.17
CA TYR A 80 2.41 6.44 7.38
C TYR A 80 1.15 7.28 7.54
N PHE A 81 0.37 7.02 8.56
CA PHE A 81 -0.88 7.74 8.85
C PHE A 81 -0.65 9.00 9.69
N ALA A 82 0.45 9.04 10.45
CA ALA A 82 0.83 10.19 11.24
C ALA A 82 2.35 10.31 11.38
N THR A 83 2.82 11.47 11.82
CA THR A 83 4.22 11.71 12.20
C THR A 83 4.44 11.42 13.68
N ALA A 84 5.70 11.23 14.08
CA ALA A 84 6.07 10.99 15.49
C ALA A 84 5.69 12.15 16.43
N ASP A 85 5.60 13.38 15.93
CA ASP A 85 5.10 14.55 16.67
C ASP A 85 3.56 14.70 16.60
N GLY A 86 2.84 13.67 16.12
CA GLY A 86 1.39 13.57 16.22
C GLY A 86 0.60 14.24 15.09
N LYS A 87 1.25 14.71 14.02
CA LYS A 87 0.52 15.24 12.85
C LYS A 87 -0.14 14.10 12.08
N GLU A 88 -1.46 14.09 12.06
CA GLU A 88 -2.22 13.17 11.22
C GLU A 88 -2.15 13.60 9.74
N LEU A 89 -1.77 12.67 8.88
CA LEU A 89 -1.63 12.84 7.44
C LEU A 89 -2.49 11.86 6.63
N GLY A 90 -3.12 10.88 7.31
CA GLY A 90 -3.90 9.82 6.68
C GLY A 90 -3.06 8.80 5.92
N GLY A 91 -3.62 7.64 5.60
CA GLY A 91 -2.99 6.61 4.75
C GLY A 91 -3.37 6.75 3.27
N ALA A 92 -2.52 6.27 2.37
CA ALA A 92 -2.79 6.29 0.92
C ALA A 92 -3.33 4.95 0.39
N TYR A 93 -4.04 4.19 1.23
CA TYR A 93 -4.60 2.88 0.87
C TYR A 93 -6.10 2.97 0.60
N PHE A 94 -6.85 3.52 1.55
CA PHE A 94 -8.24 3.90 1.41
C PHE A 94 -8.39 5.30 2.00
N ALA A 95 -8.78 6.26 1.16
CA ALA A 95 -8.91 7.65 1.56
C ALA A 95 -10.15 8.29 0.96
N ILE A 96 -10.82 9.10 1.78
CA ILE A 96 -12.00 9.89 1.42
C ILE A 96 -11.69 11.35 1.74
N TYR A 97 -11.88 12.23 0.76
CA TYR A 97 -11.59 13.66 0.84
C TYR A 97 -12.87 14.46 0.65
N SER A 98 -13.03 15.53 1.42
CA SER A 98 -14.01 16.57 1.11
C SER A 98 -13.68 17.11 -0.28
N ASN A 99 -14.58 16.90 -1.24
CA ASN A 99 -14.28 17.19 -2.64
C ASN A 99 -14.09 18.69 -2.87
N ALA A 100 -14.84 19.52 -2.14
CA ALA A 100 -14.70 20.97 -2.14
C ALA A 100 -13.30 21.43 -1.67
N LEU A 101 -12.81 20.87 -0.56
CA LEU A 101 -11.48 21.21 -0.06
C LEU A 101 -10.38 20.68 -0.98
N LEU A 102 -10.50 19.43 -1.42
CA LEU A 102 -9.57 18.80 -2.36
C LEU A 102 -9.42 19.63 -3.64
N THR A 103 -10.54 19.99 -4.26
CA THR A 103 -10.58 20.84 -5.46
C THR A 103 -9.90 22.18 -5.22
N ARG A 104 -10.22 22.86 -4.11
CA ARG A 104 -9.62 24.15 -3.76
C ARG A 104 -8.10 24.05 -3.63
N ILE A 105 -7.58 23.02 -2.96
CA ILE A 105 -6.13 22.84 -2.79
C ILE A 105 -5.47 22.50 -4.12
N LYS A 106 -6.05 21.60 -4.91
CA LYS A 106 -5.51 21.25 -6.24
C LYS A 106 -5.45 22.48 -7.16
N GLN A 107 -6.50 23.30 -7.19
CA GLN A 107 -6.54 24.53 -7.99
C GLN A 107 -5.53 25.57 -7.51
N ALA A 108 -5.37 25.74 -6.20
CA ALA A 108 -4.46 26.74 -5.63
C ALA A 108 -2.97 26.37 -5.75
N THR A 109 -2.65 25.07 -5.88
CA THR A 109 -1.26 24.58 -5.80
C THR A 109 -0.78 23.88 -7.06
N GLY A 110 -1.68 23.47 -7.95
CA GLY A 110 -1.37 22.61 -9.10
C GLY A 110 -0.94 21.18 -8.73
N VAL A 111 -0.96 20.81 -7.44
CA VAL A 111 -0.53 19.49 -6.97
C VAL A 111 -1.67 18.48 -7.05
N GLY A 112 -1.45 17.40 -7.81
CA GLY A 112 -2.33 16.23 -7.89
C GLY A 112 -1.90 15.03 -7.02
N PHE A 113 -2.40 13.84 -7.35
CA PHE A 113 -2.19 12.60 -6.59
C PHE A 113 -0.88 11.85 -6.94
N ARG A 114 -0.13 12.27 -7.95
CA ARG A 114 1.12 11.60 -8.36
C ARG A 114 2.19 11.57 -7.25
N PHE A 115 3.22 10.76 -7.49
CA PHE A 115 4.45 10.79 -6.69
C PHE A 115 5.22 12.08 -6.93
N TYR A 116 5.82 12.64 -5.88
CA TYR A 116 6.66 13.84 -5.98
C TYR A 116 7.99 13.64 -5.26
N ARG A 117 9.07 14.02 -5.92
CA ARG A 117 10.36 14.30 -5.28
C ARG A 117 10.40 15.74 -4.81
N TRP A 118 11.21 16.01 -3.79
CA TRP A 118 11.33 17.37 -3.23
C TRP A 118 11.69 18.43 -4.27
N ASP A 119 12.58 18.10 -5.21
CA ASP A 119 13.01 18.96 -6.31
C ASP A 119 11.92 19.22 -7.36
N GLU A 120 10.85 18.42 -7.39
CA GLU A 120 9.68 18.61 -8.24
C GLU A 120 8.58 19.46 -7.57
N VAL A 121 8.67 19.68 -6.25
CA VAL A 121 7.71 20.52 -5.52
C VAL A 121 8.00 22.00 -5.84
N PRO A 122 7.01 22.82 -6.22
CA PRO A 122 7.18 24.27 -6.41
C PRO A 122 7.77 24.96 -5.17
N GLU A 123 8.64 25.95 -5.36
CA GLU A 123 9.40 26.59 -4.30
C GLU A 123 8.51 27.22 -3.20
N GLU A 124 7.43 27.88 -3.59
CA GLU A 124 6.44 28.46 -2.67
C GLU A 124 5.77 27.39 -1.76
N LEU A 125 5.59 26.17 -2.26
CA LEU A 125 5.02 25.07 -1.50
C LEU A 125 6.06 24.41 -0.59
N ARG A 126 7.34 24.45 -0.98
CA ARG A 126 8.44 23.95 -0.13
C ARG A 126 8.51 24.70 1.19
N GLU A 127 8.41 26.03 1.16
CA GLU A 127 8.39 26.84 2.38
C GLU A 127 7.17 26.51 3.25
N THR A 128 5.99 26.36 2.64
CA THR A 128 4.77 25.93 3.34
C THR A 128 4.99 24.58 4.07
N LEU A 129 5.61 23.61 3.41
CA LEU A 129 5.88 22.29 3.98
C LEU A 129 6.98 22.31 5.04
N ASP A 130 8.04 23.12 4.85
CA ASP A 130 9.12 23.25 5.83
C ASP A 130 8.58 23.89 7.13
N ASN A 131 7.78 24.96 7.01
CA ASN A 131 7.13 25.62 8.15
C ASN A 131 6.15 24.68 8.89
N ALA A 132 5.52 23.74 8.18
CA ALA A 132 4.69 22.71 8.79
C ALA A 132 5.49 21.53 9.38
N GLY A 133 6.82 21.50 9.23
CA GLY A 133 7.65 20.35 9.63
C GLY A 133 7.41 19.10 8.77
N LEU A 134 6.87 19.27 7.58
CA LEU A 134 6.48 18.22 6.63
C LEU A 134 7.40 18.15 5.41
N LYS A 135 8.57 18.76 5.47
CA LYS A 135 9.63 18.62 4.48
C LYS A 135 10.15 17.19 4.43
N LYS A 136 10.10 16.60 3.24
CA LYS A 136 10.52 15.22 2.95
C LYS A 136 11.27 15.18 1.62
N MET A 137 12.11 14.16 1.46
CA MET A 137 12.85 13.88 0.24
C MET A 137 11.92 13.47 -0.90
N ASP A 138 10.88 12.72 -0.58
CA ASP A 138 9.82 12.32 -1.50
C ASP A 138 8.48 12.10 -0.79
N TYR A 139 7.43 12.13 -1.60
CA TYR A 139 6.05 11.97 -1.23
C TYR A 139 5.42 10.93 -2.14
N ASP A 140 4.93 9.85 -1.55
CA ASP A 140 4.17 8.81 -2.23
C ASP A 140 2.82 9.33 -2.74
N THR A 141 2.07 8.50 -3.47
CA THR A 141 0.76 8.89 -4.04
C THR A 141 -0.12 9.59 -3.01
N GLY A 142 -0.58 10.79 -3.35
CA GLY A 142 -1.46 11.63 -2.52
C GLY A 142 -0.79 12.25 -1.29
N LYS A 143 0.42 11.85 -0.89
CA LYS A 143 1.04 12.33 0.37
C LYS A 143 1.44 13.79 0.34
N LEU A 144 1.88 14.31 -0.80
CA LEU A 144 2.16 15.73 -0.94
C LEU A 144 0.85 16.54 -0.75
N LEU A 145 -0.22 16.08 -1.40
CA LEU A 145 -1.53 16.72 -1.31
C LEU A 145 -2.10 16.69 0.11
N MET A 146 -2.03 15.54 0.79
CA MET A 146 -2.39 15.41 2.21
C MET A 146 -1.54 16.34 3.10
N SER A 147 -0.24 16.45 2.84
CA SER A 147 0.65 17.34 3.60
C SER A 147 0.27 18.82 3.41
N LEU A 148 -0.08 19.22 2.19
CA LEU A 148 -0.56 20.57 1.90
C LEU A 148 -1.93 20.84 2.52
N MET A 149 -2.85 19.89 2.48
CA MET A 149 -4.14 19.98 3.18
C MET A 149 -3.94 20.15 4.69
N HIS A 150 -3.06 19.37 5.31
CA HIS A 150 -2.69 19.51 6.72
C HIS A 150 -2.10 20.90 7.01
N ALA A 151 -1.15 21.37 6.20
CA ALA A 151 -0.56 22.70 6.34
C ALA A 151 -1.57 23.86 6.16
N LYS A 152 -2.73 23.60 5.54
CA LYS A 152 -3.85 24.54 5.41
C LYS A 152 -4.95 24.32 6.46
N GLY A 153 -4.70 23.49 7.48
CA GLY A 153 -5.61 23.30 8.61
C GLY A 153 -6.73 22.30 8.39
N ALA A 154 -6.63 21.43 7.38
CA ALA A 154 -7.59 20.35 7.18
C ALA A 154 -7.60 19.39 8.38
N ARG A 155 -8.79 18.92 8.75
CA ARG A 155 -8.98 17.95 9.82
C ARG A 155 -8.82 16.55 9.25
N PHE A 156 -7.89 15.80 9.80
CA PHE A 156 -7.66 14.40 9.42
C PHE A 156 -8.32 13.46 10.43
N ARG A 157 -8.70 12.28 9.94
CA ARG A 157 -9.01 11.14 10.80
C ARG A 157 -8.54 9.85 10.16
N SER A 158 -7.95 9.01 10.98
CA SER A 158 -7.48 7.69 10.57
C SER A 158 -8.00 6.63 11.52
N GLU A 159 -8.82 5.70 11.02
CA GLU A 159 -9.41 4.63 11.85
C GLU A 159 -9.22 3.27 11.17
N ASP A 160 -9.03 2.21 11.94
CA ASP A 160 -9.04 0.86 11.37
C ASP A 160 -10.48 0.33 11.36
N LEU A 161 -10.99 -0.03 10.18
CA LEU A 161 -12.35 -0.57 10.05
C LEU A 161 -12.25 -2.10 9.93
N PRO A 162 -12.76 -2.90 10.89
CA PRO A 162 -12.66 -4.36 10.84
C PRO A 162 -13.28 -5.00 9.60
N GLN A 163 -14.19 -4.29 8.93
CA GLN A 163 -14.83 -4.73 7.69
C GLN A 163 -13.94 -4.50 6.46
N LEU A 164 -12.90 -3.67 6.54
CA LEU A 164 -11.96 -3.43 5.46
C LEU A 164 -10.72 -4.28 5.67
N ARG A 165 -10.53 -5.29 4.81
CA ARG A 165 -9.40 -6.22 4.87
C ARG A 165 -8.46 -5.95 3.70
N HIS A 166 -7.37 -5.25 4.00
CA HIS A 166 -6.33 -4.95 3.03
C HIS A 166 -5.28 -6.08 2.99
N LEU A 167 -5.29 -6.89 1.94
CA LEU A 167 -4.34 -8.00 1.78
C LEU A 167 -2.89 -7.52 1.75
N GLY A 168 -2.61 -6.42 1.06
CA GLY A 168 -1.36 -5.68 1.19
C GLY A 168 -0.30 -6.13 0.18
N GLY A 169 -0.32 -5.54 -1.00
CA GLY A 169 0.66 -5.76 -2.07
C GLY A 169 0.29 -6.86 -3.05
N PHE A 170 -0.94 -7.37 -2.99
CA PHE A 170 -1.43 -8.36 -3.93
C PHE A 170 -1.58 -7.75 -5.34
N SER A 171 -2.15 -6.52 -5.39
CA SER A 171 -2.38 -5.75 -6.61
C SER A 171 -1.08 -5.31 -7.33
N ALA A 172 -0.10 -4.83 -6.57
CA ALA A 172 1.16 -4.31 -7.12
C ALA A 172 2.11 -5.37 -7.68
N GLU A 173 2.02 -6.61 -7.20
CA GLU A 173 2.88 -7.72 -7.67
C GLU A 173 2.21 -8.52 -8.80
N ALA A 174 0.93 -8.29 -9.09
CA ALA A 174 0.19 -8.99 -10.14
C ALA A 174 0.66 -8.61 -11.57
N GLY A 175 1.19 -7.40 -11.76
CA GLY A 175 1.73 -6.94 -13.06
C GLY A 175 3.15 -7.41 -13.36
N ILE A 176 3.92 -7.83 -12.35
CA ILE A 176 5.30 -8.28 -12.51
C ILE A 176 5.23 -9.80 -12.68
N GLY A 177 5.26 -10.31 -13.93
CA GLY A 177 5.02 -11.71 -14.37
C GLY A 177 5.87 -12.83 -13.73
N ARG A 178 5.96 -12.79 -12.41
CA ARG A 178 6.94 -13.36 -11.50
C ARG A 178 6.25 -13.37 -10.12
N TRP A 179 5.08 -13.99 -10.08
CA TRP A 179 4.07 -14.05 -9.01
C TRP A 179 4.51 -14.60 -7.63
N VAL A 180 5.81 -14.89 -7.45
CA VAL A 180 6.36 -15.61 -6.30
C VAL A 180 7.84 -15.22 -6.10
N HIS A 181 8.15 -13.97 -5.75
CA HIS A 181 9.54 -13.56 -5.49
C HIS A 181 9.89 -13.49 -4.00
N TYR A 182 11.16 -13.71 -3.73
CA TYR A 182 11.84 -13.35 -2.49
C TYR A 182 12.88 -12.31 -2.85
N ARG A 183 13.27 -11.41 -1.93
CA ARG A 183 14.35 -10.44 -2.22
C ARG A 183 15.68 -11.14 -2.49
N GLY A 184 15.90 -12.31 -1.88
CA GLY A 184 17.09 -13.11 -2.14
C GLY A 184 17.21 -14.36 -1.29
N PHE A 185 18.44 -14.82 -1.09
CA PHE A 185 18.76 -16.06 -0.38
C PHE A 185 18.30 -16.05 1.09
N PHE A 186 18.57 -14.97 1.82
CA PHE A 186 18.25 -14.90 3.26
C PHE A 186 16.75 -15.02 3.54
N ASP A 187 15.91 -14.38 2.72
CA ASP A 187 14.45 -14.50 2.88
C ASP A 187 13.97 -15.93 2.58
N ARG A 188 14.53 -16.57 1.54
CA ARG A 188 14.21 -17.98 1.22
C ARG A 188 14.60 -18.92 2.36
N LEU A 189 15.77 -18.70 2.96
CA LEU A 189 16.25 -19.49 4.09
C LEU A 189 15.36 -19.26 5.31
N ALA A 190 15.10 -18.01 5.67
CA ALA A 190 14.24 -17.64 6.79
C ALA A 190 12.84 -18.26 6.64
N THR A 191 12.26 -18.24 5.43
CA THR A 191 10.95 -18.84 5.18
C THR A 191 10.93 -20.38 5.23
N ARG A 192 12.05 -21.05 4.94
CA ARG A 192 12.16 -22.51 5.10
C ARG A 192 12.32 -22.95 6.56
N LEU A 193 12.99 -22.13 7.36
CA LEU A 193 13.26 -22.40 8.78
C LEU A 193 12.06 -22.06 9.70
N LEU A 194 10.93 -21.63 9.14
CA LEU A 194 9.77 -21.18 9.91
C LEU A 194 9.20 -22.30 10.76
N GLY A 195 9.02 -22.01 12.04
CA GLY A 195 8.58 -22.94 13.07
C GLY A 195 9.20 -22.66 14.45
N GLY A 196 10.23 -21.81 14.55
CA GLY A 196 10.89 -21.52 15.81
C GLY A 196 11.32 -20.07 16.01
N ALA A 197 11.69 -19.74 17.25
CA ALA A 197 12.10 -18.42 17.72
C ALA A 197 13.25 -17.76 16.92
N LEU A 198 13.97 -18.52 16.09
CA LEU A 198 15.09 -18.06 15.27
C LEU A 198 14.68 -17.28 14.01
N ALA A 199 13.40 -17.29 13.62
CA ALA A 199 12.94 -16.58 12.43
C ALA A 199 13.09 -15.05 12.54
N ILE A 200 12.78 -14.49 13.71
CA ILE A 200 12.83 -13.04 13.97
C ILE A 200 14.26 -12.49 13.84
N PRO A 201 15.29 -13.04 14.52
CA PRO A 201 16.65 -12.55 14.35
C PRO A 201 17.17 -12.73 12.92
N LEU A 202 16.78 -13.80 12.22
CA LEU A 202 17.13 -13.98 10.80
C LEU A 202 16.50 -12.92 9.91
N PHE A 203 15.23 -12.56 10.14
CA PHE A 203 14.59 -11.46 9.42
C PHE A 203 15.28 -10.13 9.67
N TYR A 204 15.64 -9.85 10.92
CA TYR A 204 16.38 -8.64 11.26
C TYR A 204 17.72 -8.56 10.53
N LEU A 205 18.49 -9.67 10.52
CA LEU A 205 19.76 -9.76 9.80
C LEU A 205 19.57 -9.61 8.29
N ALA A 206 18.55 -10.26 7.71
CA ALA A 206 18.22 -10.13 6.30
C ALA A 206 17.86 -8.68 5.94
N ASP A 207 16.98 -8.04 6.71
CA ASP A 207 16.57 -6.65 6.49
C ASP A 207 17.74 -5.68 6.62
N THR A 208 18.68 -5.94 7.53
CA THR A 208 19.92 -5.16 7.67
C THR A 208 20.86 -5.39 6.48
N TRP A 209 21.04 -6.63 6.05
CA TRP A 209 21.84 -6.97 4.88
C TRP A 209 21.33 -6.26 3.63
N TYR A 210 20.03 -6.39 3.32
CA TYR A 210 19.45 -5.72 2.16
C TYR A 210 19.42 -4.19 2.31
N ALA A 211 19.40 -3.64 3.52
CA ALA A 211 19.52 -2.19 3.72
C ALA A 211 20.93 -1.66 3.38
N LEU A 212 21.94 -2.53 3.45
CA LEU A 212 23.32 -2.22 3.08
C LEU A 212 23.58 -2.46 1.58
N THR A 213 23.00 -3.52 1.00
CA THR A 213 23.32 -3.95 -0.37
C THR A 213 22.36 -3.42 -1.43
N ASP A 214 21.09 -3.22 -1.09
CA ASP A 214 20.04 -2.96 -2.07
C ASP A 214 19.53 -1.52 -1.93
N PRO A 215 19.65 -0.69 -2.98
CA PRO A 215 19.03 0.63 -2.97
C PRO A 215 17.50 0.49 -2.90
N LEU A 216 16.86 1.40 -2.17
CA LEU A 216 15.41 1.45 -2.12
C LEU A 216 14.84 1.90 -3.47
N PRO A 217 13.70 1.32 -3.89
CA PRO A 217 13.05 1.71 -5.13
C PRO A 217 12.52 3.16 -5.08
N GLY A 218 12.42 3.77 -6.25
CA GLY A 218 11.87 5.12 -6.46
C GLY A 218 12.84 6.28 -6.24
N ILE A 219 14.05 6.03 -5.73
CA ILE A 219 15.05 7.05 -5.43
C ILE A 219 16.43 6.73 -6.00
N SER A 220 17.23 7.77 -6.25
CA SER A 220 18.58 7.64 -6.80
C SER A 220 19.57 7.00 -5.79
N LYS A 221 20.76 6.62 -6.27
CA LYS A 221 21.84 6.12 -5.41
C LYS A 221 22.28 7.18 -4.40
N ASP A 222 22.34 8.44 -4.79
CA ASP A 222 22.75 9.54 -3.91
C ASP A 222 21.68 9.85 -2.86
N GLN A 223 20.40 9.82 -3.24
CA GLN A 223 19.29 9.90 -2.29
C GLN A 223 19.34 8.76 -1.27
N ASN A 224 19.61 7.52 -1.70
CA ASN A 224 19.78 6.38 -0.80
C ASN A 224 20.90 6.58 0.23
N ARG A 225 22.02 7.21 -0.17
CA ARG A 225 23.15 7.50 0.74
C ARG A 225 22.79 8.51 1.82
N GLN A 226 21.79 9.35 1.58
CA GLN A 226 21.29 10.32 2.56
C GLN A 226 20.39 9.68 3.62
N LEU A 227 19.95 8.43 3.44
CA LEU A 227 19.08 7.73 4.38
C LEU A 227 19.92 7.03 5.46
N SER A 228 19.44 7.11 6.70
CA SER A 228 20.04 6.35 7.79
C SER A 228 19.94 4.84 7.54
N LEU A 229 20.82 4.05 8.16
CA LEU A 229 20.69 2.59 8.08
C LEU A 229 19.37 2.11 8.70
N ALA A 230 18.92 2.77 9.77
CA ALA A 230 17.65 2.47 10.42
C ALA A 230 16.46 2.67 9.46
N GLU A 231 16.43 3.80 8.74
CA GLU A 231 15.40 4.09 7.75
C GLU A 231 15.39 3.06 6.61
N ARG A 232 16.57 2.77 6.04
CA ARG A 232 16.71 1.74 5.00
C ARG A 232 16.24 0.37 5.48
N ARG A 233 16.58 -0.02 6.71
CA ARG A 233 16.16 -1.29 7.31
C ARG A 233 14.64 -1.35 7.50
N VAL A 234 14.00 -0.28 7.96
CA VAL A 234 12.53 -0.24 8.10
C VAL A 234 11.85 -0.43 6.75
N PHE A 235 12.33 0.25 5.69
CA PHE A 235 11.80 0.05 4.35
C PHE A 235 12.00 -1.38 3.84
N GLN A 236 13.15 -1.99 4.11
CA GLN A 236 13.41 -3.37 3.75
C GLN A 236 12.49 -4.34 4.51
N CYS A 237 12.30 -4.15 5.81
CA CYS A 237 11.36 -4.92 6.61
C CYS A 237 9.94 -4.86 6.04
N ARG A 238 9.44 -3.66 5.71
CA ARG A 238 8.12 -3.47 5.10
C ARG A 238 8.02 -4.15 3.73
N ARG A 239 9.05 -4.03 2.90
CA ARG A 239 9.12 -4.70 1.60
C ARG A 239 9.05 -6.22 1.74
N ARG A 240 9.79 -6.80 2.70
CA ARG A 240 9.73 -8.23 3.03
C ARG A 240 8.32 -8.66 3.40
N LYS A 241 7.70 -7.94 4.34
CA LYS A 241 6.34 -8.20 4.82
C LYS A 241 5.35 -8.21 3.65
N ARG A 242 5.35 -7.14 2.83
CA ARG A 242 4.50 -7.00 1.62
C ARG A 242 4.70 -8.16 0.63
N ILE A 243 5.94 -8.50 0.29
CA ILE A 243 6.25 -9.57 -0.67
C ILE A 243 5.76 -10.93 -0.16
N ASN A 244 6.01 -11.24 1.13
CA ASN A 244 5.61 -12.52 1.71
C ASN A 244 4.08 -12.66 1.78
N THR A 245 3.37 -11.58 2.14
CA THR A 245 1.91 -11.57 2.18
C THR A 245 1.31 -11.69 0.78
N SER A 246 1.81 -10.90 -0.19
CA SER A 246 1.38 -10.98 -1.59
C SER A 246 1.59 -12.37 -2.17
N ARG A 247 2.77 -12.98 -1.94
CA ARG A 247 3.06 -14.35 -2.37
C ARG A 247 2.09 -15.36 -1.76
N TYR A 248 1.82 -15.25 -0.46
CA TYR A 248 0.92 -16.17 0.22
C TYR A 248 -0.48 -16.16 -0.39
N PHE A 249 -1.09 -14.97 -0.53
CA PHE A 249 -2.43 -14.88 -1.12
C PHE A 249 -2.46 -15.29 -2.59
N ASN A 250 -1.43 -14.97 -3.38
CA ASN A 250 -1.33 -15.48 -4.76
C ASN A 250 -1.30 -17.01 -4.82
N MET A 251 -0.52 -17.66 -3.98
CA MET A 251 -0.48 -19.12 -3.92
C MET A 251 -1.80 -19.71 -3.39
N LEU A 252 -2.48 -19.01 -2.48
CA LEU A 252 -3.74 -19.45 -1.89
C LEU A 252 -4.87 -19.44 -2.92
N LEU A 253 -4.98 -18.37 -3.71
CA LEU A 253 -5.96 -18.29 -4.80
C LEU A 253 -5.70 -19.36 -5.87
N ARG A 254 -4.43 -19.66 -6.18
CA ARG A 254 -4.08 -20.78 -7.08
C ARG A 254 -4.46 -22.13 -6.52
N HIS A 255 -4.26 -22.36 -5.22
CA HIS A 255 -4.73 -23.57 -4.55
C HIS A 255 -6.25 -23.72 -4.74
N TRP A 256 -7.03 -22.66 -4.53
CA TRP A 256 -8.48 -22.72 -4.70
C TRP A 256 -8.93 -22.87 -6.16
N GLY A 257 -8.26 -22.21 -7.12
CA GLY A 257 -8.66 -22.25 -8.53
C GLY A 257 -8.18 -23.49 -9.29
N THR A 258 -7.02 -24.06 -8.93
CA THR A 258 -6.35 -25.11 -9.72
C THR A 258 -6.05 -26.39 -8.93
N GLY A 259 -6.33 -26.42 -7.63
CA GLY A 259 -6.01 -27.56 -6.76
C GLY A 259 -4.51 -27.73 -6.47
N GLN A 260 -3.67 -26.74 -6.78
CA GLN A 260 -2.25 -26.72 -6.37
C GLN A 260 -2.11 -26.89 -4.86
N ARG A 261 -0.93 -27.29 -4.38
CA ARG A 261 -0.69 -27.45 -2.93
C ARG A 261 -1.01 -26.17 -2.16
N GLU A 262 -1.76 -26.30 -1.07
CA GLU A 262 -2.06 -25.20 -0.16
C GLU A 262 -0.75 -24.58 0.37
N PRO A 263 -0.59 -23.23 0.26
CA PRO A 263 0.60 -22.58 0.77
C PRO A 263 0.66 -22.65 2.29
N ARG A 264 1.88 -22.75 2.80
CA ARG A 264 2.12 -22.54 4.23
C ARG A 264 1.87 -21.07 4.59
N GLU A 265 1.27 -20.85 5.75
CA GLU A 265 1.14 -19.52 6.37
C GLU A 265 2.47 -18.76 6.39
N PRO A 266 2.48 -17.47 6.06
CA PRO A 266 3.70 -16.68 6.07
C PRO A 266 4.07 -16.33 7.50
N ALA A 267 5.37 -16.28 7.78
CA ALA A 267 5.87 -15.59 8.97
C ALA A 267 6.43 -14.23 8.57
N LEU A 268 5.87 -13.17 9.15
CA LEU A 268 6.25 -11.79 8.89
C LEU A 268 7.22 -11.25 9.94
N GLY A 269 7.46 -12.02 11.01
CA GLY A 269 8.28 -11.58 12.14
C GLY A 269 7.54 -10.64 13.09
N TYR A 270 6.20 -10.61 13.00
CA TYR A 270 5.31 -9.92 13.91
C TYR A 270 4.05 -10.78 14.10
N PRO A 271 3.98 -11.59 15.18
CA PRO A 271 2.92 -12.60 15.35
C PRO A 271 1.48 -12.07 15.21
N PRO A 272 1.13 -10.85 15.67
CA PRO A 272 -0.21 -10.32 15.44
C PRO A 272 -0.54 -10.10 13.95
N ALA A 273 0.44 -9.77 13.11
CA ALA A 273 0.22 -9.71 11.66
C ALA A 273 0.04 -11.10 11.05
N ASP A 274 0.82 -12.08 11.50
CA ASP A 274 0.70 -13.47 11.04
C ASP A 274 -0.72 -13.99 11.36
N GLN A 275 -1.21 -13.73 12.58
CA GLN A 275 -2.56 -14.10 13.00
C GLN A 275 -3.65 -13.43 12.14
N ARG A 276 -3.54 -12.13 11.85
CA ARG A 276 -4.51 -11.43 10.99
C ARG A 276 -4.59 -12.02 9.58
N ILE A 277 -3.47 -12.54 9.06
CA ILE A 277 -3.46 -13.24 7.77
C ILE A 277 -4.24 -14.55 7.88
N VAL A 278 -4.05 -15.33 8.93
CA VAL A 278 -4.81 -16.58 9.13
C VAL A 278 -6.31 -16.31 9.29
N GLU A 279 -6.67 -15.29 10.07
CA GLU A 279 -8.06 -14.94 10.37
C GLU A 279 -8.84 -14.47 9.13
N VAL A 280 -8.19 -13.86 8.14
CA VAL A 280 -8.88 -13.41 6.92
C VAL A 280 -9.20 -14.57 5.96
N VAL A 281 -8.44 -15.67 6.02
CA VAL A 281 -8.52 -16.77 5.03
C VAL A 281 -9.92 -17.40 4.94
N PRO A 282 -10.61 -17.75 6.05
CA PRO A 282 -11.98 -18.27 5.99
C PRO A 282 -12.96 -17.32 5.31
N ILE A 283 -12.80 -16.00 5.55
CA ILE A 283 -13.64 -14.96 4.95
C ILE A 283 -13.40 -14.90 3.44
N LEU A 284 -12.13 -14.89 3.02
CA LEU A 284 -11.75 -14.92 1.60
C LEU A 284 -12.29 -16.17 0.90
N ARG A 285 -12.22 -17.33 1.56
CA ARG A 285 -12.75 -18.58 1.00
C ARG A 285 -14.26 -18.51 0.78
N GLN A 286 -15.00 -17.92 1.72
CA GLN A 286 -16.45 -17.71 1.58
C GLN A 286 -16.78 -16.74 0.45
N LEU A 287 -16.00 -15.66 0.28
CA LEU A 287 -16.16 -14.72 -0.83
C LEU A 287 -15.86 -15.42 -2.17
N TRP A 288 -14.75 -16.16 -2.23
CA TRP A 288 -14.34 -16.93 -3.41
C TRP A 288 -15.41 -17.94 -3.84
N SER A 289 -16.00 -18.69 -2.90
CA SER A 289 -17.05 -19.67 -3.22
C SER A 289 -18.35 -19.06 -3.75
N LYS A 290 -18.59 -17.77 -3.49
CA LYS A 290 -19.75 -17.03 -4.00
C LYS A 290 -19.48 -16.36 -5.35
N THR A 291 -18.22 -16.32 -5.76
CA THR A 291 -17.84 -15.75 -7.06
C THR A 291 -17.93 -16.88 -8.08
N ASP A 292 -18.69 -16.69 -9.17
CA ASP A 292 -18.64 -17.58 -10.33
C ASP A 292 -17.28 -17.39 -11.05
N CYS A 293 -16.19 -17.78 -10.38
CA CYS A 293 -14.85 -17.67 -10.93
C CYS A 293 -14.61 -18.81 -11.91
N SER A 294 -14.90 -18.56 -13.19
CA SER A 294 -14.42 -19.34 -14.33
C SER A 294 -12.90 -19.15 -14.60
N TRP A 295 -12.11 -18.94 -13.54
CA TRP A 295 -10.65 -18.89 -13.62
C TRP A 295 -10.11 -20.30 -13.93
N GLY A 296 -10.00 -20.60 -15.23
CA GLY A 296 -9.39 -21.85 -15.72
C GLY A 296 -10.18 -22.62 -16.79
N ARG A 297 -11.33 -22.14 -17.28
CA ARG A 297 -12.08 -22.83 -18.35
C ARG A 297 -11.81 -22.34 -19.78
N SER A 298 -10.82 -21.48 -20.03
CA SER A 298 -10.51 -21.07 -21.40
C SER A 298 -9.03 -21.12 -21.74
N ARG A 299 -8.78 -21.76 -22.90
CA ARG A 299 -7.55 -21.83 -23.72
C ARG A 299 -6.56 -23.00 -23.52
N HIS A 300 -7.05 -24.21 -23.26
CA HIS A 300 -6.28 -25.40 -23.70
C HIS A 300 -7.07 -26.49 -24.46
N ASP A 301 -8.41 -26.42 -24.53
CA ASP A 301 -9.23 -27.45 -25.20
C ASP A 301 -9.70 -27.10 -26.63
N GLU A 302 -9.28 -25.97 -27.23
CA GLU A 302 -9.68 -25.60 -28.61
C GLU A 302 -8.58 -25.83 -29.68
N ARG A 303 -7.66 -26.77 -29.44
CA ARG A 303 -6.71 -27.23 -30.48
C ARG A 303 -6.62 -28.74 -30.53
N SER A 304 -7.74 -29.42 -30.74
CA SER A 304 -7.70 -30.84 -31.11
C SER A 304 -8.87 -31.33 -31.97
N ASP A 305 -9.57 -30.47 -32.70
CA ASP A 305 -10.53 -30.94 -33.72
C ASP A 305 -10.51 -29.99 -34.92
N GLY A 306 -9.67 -30.31 -35.90
CA GLY A 306 -9.54 -29.52 -37.13
C GLY A 306 -8.44 -30.03 -38.04
N ASN A 307 -8.37 -31.35 -38.24
CA ASN A 307 -7.74 -31.95 -39.41
C ASN A 307 -8.18 -33.42 -39.55
N ARG A 308 -9.34 -33.61 -40.19
CA ARG A 308 -9.66 -34.78 -41.02
C ARG A 308 -10.54 -34.33 -42.16
#